data_AF-A0AA88RLS8-F1
#
_entry.id   AF-A0AA88RLS8-F1
#
_cell.length_a   1.000
_cell.length_b   1.000
_cell.length_c   1.000
_cell.angle_alpha   90.00
_cell.angle_beta   90.00
_cell.angle_gamma   90.00
#
_symmetry.space_group_name_H-M   'P 1'
#
loop_
_entity.id
_entity.type
_entity.pdbx_description
1 polymer ?
#
loop_
_entity_poly.entity_id
_entity_poly.type
_entity_poly.pdbx_seq_one_letter_code
_entity_poly.pdbx_strand_id
1 'polypeptide(L)'
;MEEALIFFPTMHSAANRRLLLLPSLQGSPLKYLSVTVFEDCSAEALRDFYMDNDNRKQWDKTLFEYQQLQMDEDNGTEIGRIIKKKSRFKFPFLTPREYILAWILWEGKNETYYCFSKATTK
;
A
#
# COMPACT_ATOMS: atom_id res chain seq x y z
N MET A 1 -2.82 4.46 16.26
CA MET A 1 -1.92 3.65 15.42
C MET A 1 -2.79 3.01 14.36
N GLU A 2 -3.04 3.73 13.25
CA GLU A 2 -3.68 3.13 12.09
C GLU A 2 -2.55 2.83 11.11
N GLU A 3 -2.08 1.59 11.12
CA GLU A 3 -1.26 1.11 10.00
C GLU A 3 -2.22 0.95 8.82
N ALA A 4 -1.99 1.76 7.79
CA ALA A 4 -2.71 1.64 6.55
C ALA A 4 -2.34 0.30 5.93
N LEU A 5 -3.17 -0.71 6.18
CA LEU A 5 -3.19 -1.94 5.40
C LEU A 5 -3.36 -1.53 3.95
N ILE A 6 -2.27 -1.59 3.18
CA ILE A 6 -2.33 -1.55 1.74
C ILE A 6 -3.04 -2.85 1.33
N PHE A 7 -4.36 -2.78 1.25
CA PHE A 7 -5.18 -3.82 0.66
C PHE A 7 -4.79 -3.85 -0.82
N PHE A 8 -3.95 -4.80 -1.20
CA PHE A 8 -3.65 -5.02 -2.61
C PHE A 8 -4.91 -5.60 -3.26
N PRO A 9 -5.59 -4.96 -4.23
CA PRO A 9 -6.52 -5.69 -5.07
C PRO A 9 -5.77 -6.70 -5.94
N THR A 10 -6.43 -7.80 -6.25
CA THR A 10 -5.93 -8.89 -7.08
C THR A 10 -5.52 -8.37 -8.45
N MET A 11 -4.23 -8.48 -8.80
CA MET A 11 -3.81 -8.50 -10.20
C MET A 11 -4.39 -9.76 -10.86
N HIS A 12 -4.75 -9.68 -12.15
CA HIS A 12 -5.35 -10.81 -12.90
C HIS A 12 -4.37 -11.98 -13.17
N SER A 13 -3.21 -12.02 -12.50
CA SER A 13 -2.24 -13.12 -12.60
C SER A 13 -2.44 -14.09 -11.42
N ALA A 14 -1.96 -15.33 -11.59
CA ALA A 14 -2.06 -16.49 -10.70
C ALA A 14 -1.37 -16.30 -9.33
N ALA A 15 -1.74 -15.25 -8.60
CA ALA A 15 -1.13 -14.87 -7.36
C ALA A 15 -1.83 -15.57 -6.19
N ASN A 16 -1.12 -16.47 -5.51
CA ASN A 16 -1.61 -17.13 -4.30
C ASN A 16 -1.51 -16.16 -3.12
N ARG A 17 -2.65 -15.77 -2.56
CA ARG A 17 -2.73 -14.85 -1.41
C ARG A 17 -3.10 -15.59 -0.12
N ARG A 18 -2.35 -15.30 0.95
CA ARG A 18 -2.67 -15.70 2.32
C ARG A 18 -2.80 -14.46 3.20
N LEU A 19 -3.95 -14.30 3.87
CA LEU A 19 -4.18 -13.25 4.86
C LEU A 19 -4.19 -13.88 6.26
N LEU A 20 -3.39 -13.35 7.17
CA LEU A 20 -3.26 -13.78 8.55
C LEU A 20 -3.55 -12.62 9.49
N LEU A 21 -4.32 -12.88 10.55
CA LEU A 21 -4.44 -11.97 11.69
C LEU A 21 -3.25 -12.20 12.62
N LEU A 22 -2.50 -11.16 12.94
CA LEU A 22 -1.35 -11.25 13.84
C LEU A 22 -1.80 -11.08 15.29
N PRO A 23 -1.16 -11.79 16.25
CA PRO A 23 -1.41 -11.57 17.67
C PRO A 23 -1.19 -10.11 18.06
N SER A 24 -2.14 -9.54 18.80
CA SER A 24 -2.08 -8.17 19.30
C SER A 24 -2.25 -8.16 20.83
N LEU A 25 -1.51 -7.30 21.53
CA LEU A 25 -1.71 -7.07 22.96
C LEU A 25 -3.11 -6.53 23.22
N GLN A 26 -3.69 -6.82 24.38
CA GLN A 26 -5.03 -6.36 24.74
C GLN A 26 -5.06 -4.82 24.76
N GLY A 27 -5.98 -4.23 24.00
CA GLY A 27 -6.08 -2.76 23.81
C GLY A 27 -5.21 -2.17 22.69
N SER A 28 -4.41 -2.99 22.00
CA SER A 28 -3.66 -2.54 20.81
C SER A 28 -4.47 -2.74 19.52
N PRO A 29 -4.22 -1.92 18.47
CA PRO A 29 -4.88 -2.10 17.17
C PRO A 29 -4.58 -3.48 16.58
N LEU A 30 -5.58 -4.05 15.89
CA LEU A 30 -5.43 -5.30 15.16
C LEU A 30 -4.37 -5.15 14.07
N LYS A 31 -3.52 -6.18 13.94
CA LYS A 31 -2.47 -6.25 12.93
C LYS A 31 -2.75 -7.40 11.97
N TYR A 32 -2.48 -7.19 10.70
CA TYR A 32 -2.73 -8.19 9.66
C TYR A 32 -1.49 -8.34 8.79
N LEU A 33 -1.21 -9.57 8.36
CA LEU A 33 -0.16 -9.91 7.42
C LEU A 33 -0.79 -10.51 6.16
N SER A 34 -0.57 -9.88 5.02
CA SER A 34 -0.95 -10.43 3.72
C SER A 34 0.31 -10.82 2.97
N VAL A 35 0.42 -12.09 2.59
CA VAL A 35 1.50 -12.60 1.74
C VAL A 35 0.90 -12.95 0.38
N THR A 36 1.52 -12.45 -0.68
CA THR A 36 1.15 -12.79 -2.06
C THR A 36 2.42 -13.24 -2.78
N VAL A 37 2.38 -14.42 -3.40
CA VAL A 37 3.48 -14.93 -4.23
C VAL A 37 3.16 -14.65 -5.68
N PHE A 38 4.13 -14.07 -6.40
CA PHE A 38 4.08 -13.87 -7.84
C PHE A 38 5.13 -14.79 -8.48
N GLU A 39 4.70 -15.57 -9.46
CA GLU A 39 5.58 -16.45 -10.25
C GLU A 39 6.05 -15.69 -11.51
N ASP A 40 7.20 -16.10 -12.05
CA ASP A 40 7.75 -15.60 -13.31
C ASP A 40 8.00 -14.07 -13.38
N CYS A 41 8.32 -13.44 -12.25
CA CYS A 41 8.71 -12.02 -12.20
C CYS A 41 9.89 -11.79 -11.24
N SER A 42 10.73 -10.80 -11.55
CA SER A 42 11.82 -10.39 -10.64
C SER A 42 11.28 -9.52 -9.49
N ALA A 43 12.00 -9.50 -8.36
CA ALA A 43 11.68 -8.64 -7.24
C ALA A 43 11.75 -7.15 -7.62
N GLU A 44 12.69 -6.79 -8.49
CA GLU A 44 12.83 -5.44 -9.04
C GLU A 44 11.60 -5.01 -9.85
N ALA A 45 11.13 -5.86 -10.77
CA ALA A 45 9.95 -5.55 -11.58
C ALA A 45 8.70 -5.35 -10.71
N LEU A 46 8.54 -6.15 -9.65
CA LEU A 46 7.45 -5.97 -8.69
C LEU A 46 7.59 -4.67 -7.90
N ARG A 47 8.80 -4.33 -7.44
CA ARG A 47 9.07 -3.06 -6.75
C ARG A 47 8.62 -1.89 -7.62
N ASP A 48 9.09 -1.84 -8.87
CA ASP A 48 8.78 -0.74 -9.80
C ASP A 48 7.29 -0.67 -10.09
N PHE A 49 6.64 -1.82 -10.31
CA PHE A 49 5.21 -1.89 -10.50
C PHE A 49 4.41 -1.30 -9.31
N TYR A 50 4.83 -1.59 -8.07
CA TYR A 50 4.13 -1.14 -6.86
C TYR A 50 4.42 0.32 -6.49
N MET A 51 5.61 0.83 -6.84
CA MET A 51 6.03 2.20 -6.57
C MET A 51 5.59 3.17 -7.67
N ASP A 52 5.24 2.68 -8.86
CA ASP A 52 4.65 3.49 -9.93
C ASP A 52 3.20 3.89 -9.61
N ASN A 53 3.04 5.15 -9.20
CA ASN A 53 1.75 5.74 -8.86
C ASN A 53 0.82 5.95 -10.07
N ASP A 54 1.36 6.08 -11.29
CA ASP A 54 0.55 6.21 -12.50
C ASP A 54 -0.04 4.86 -12.92
N ASN A 55 0.78 3.81 -12.86
CA ASN A 55 0.31 2.44 -13.01
C ASN A 55 -0.67 2.04 -11.88
N ARG A 56 -0.48 2.55 -10.67
CA ARG A 56 -1.37 2.29 -9.51
C ARG A 56 -2.83 2.59 -9.79
N LYS A 57 -3.13 3.66 -10.54
CA LYS A 57 -4.51 4.01 -10.93
C LYS A 57 -5.18 2.94 -11.79
N GLN A 58 -4.41 2.14 -12.52
CA GLN A 58 -4.92 1.12 -13.43
C GLN A 58 -5.35 -0.15 -12.68
N TRP A 59 -4.55 -0.62 -11.73
CA TRP A 59 -4.80 -1.89 -11.03
C TRP A 59 -5.48 -1.71 -9.67
N ASP A 60 -5.24 -0.59 -8.97
CA ASP A 60 -5.84 -0.31 -7.67
C ASP A 60 -7.24 0.31 -7.81
N LYS A 61 -8.25 -0.55 -7.93
CA LYS A 61 -9.66 -0.12 -8.04
C LYS A 61 -10.17 0.66 -6.82
N THR A 62 -9.45 0.63 -5.70
CA THR A 62 -9.79 1.41 -4.50
C THR A 62 -9.20 2.81 -4.53
N LEU A 63 -8.17 3.05 -5.34
CA LEU A 63 -7.58 4.36 -5.53
C LEU A 63 -8.52 5.25 -6.36
N PHE A 64 -8.82 6.43 -5.84
CA PHE A 64 -9.49 7.49 -6.58
C PHE A 64 -8.47 8.48 -7.14
N GLU A 65 -7.59 8.94 -6.27
CA GLU A 65 -6.64 10.00 -6.58
C GLU A 65 -5.34 9.77 -5.81
N TYR A 66 -4.25 10.11 -6.46
CA TYR A 66 -2.92 10.17 -5.89
C TYR A 66 -2.32 11.54 -6.22
N GLN A 67 -1.68 12.16 -5.22
CA GLN A 67 -0.91 13.39 -5.38
C GLN A 67 0.35 13.33 -4.52
N GLN A 68 1.52 13.45 -5.15
CA GLN A 68 2.78 13.66 -4.44
C GLN A 68 2.78 15.06 -3.83
N LEU A 69 3.03 15.16 -2.53
CA LEU A 69 3.06 16.44 -1.80
C LEU A 69 4.48 16.92 -1.58
N GLN A 70 5.38 16.00 -1.19
CA GLN A 70 6.79 16.29 -0.93
C GLN A 70 7.65 15.07 -1.31
N MET A 71 8.88 15.33 -1.71
CA MET A 71 9.92 14.33 -1.90
C MET A 71 11.21 14.87 -1.31
N ASP A 72 11.79 14.10 -0.40
CA ASP A 72 13.12 14.33 0.15
C ASP A 72 14.11 13.48 -0.64
N GLU A 73 14.90 14.12 -1.49
CA GLU A 73 15.88 13.43 -2.35
C GLU A 73 17.08 12.88 -1.55
N ASP A 74 17.37 13.44 -0.37
CA ASP A 74 18.55 13.05 0.41
C ASP A 74 18.36 11.69 1.09
N ASN A 75 17.14 11.40 1.57
CA ASN A 75 16.82 10.14 2.24
C ASN A 75 15.77 9.28 1.51
N GLY A 76 15.21 9.75 0.40
CA GLY A 76 14.23 9.02 -0.39
C GLY A 76 12.85 8.92 0.26
N THR A 77 12.53 9.79 1.23
CA THR A 77 11.20 9.84 1.84
C THR A 77 10.23 10.62 0.95
N GLU A 78 9.11 10.00 0.62
CA GLU A 78 8.03 10.65 -0.13
C GLU A 78 6.82 10.84 0.79
N ILE A 79 6.20 12.02 0.71
CA ILE A 79 4.90 12.28 1.32
C ILE A 79 3.90 12.46 0.20
N GLY A 80 2.84 11.66 0.22
CA GLY A 80 1.75 11.80 -0.74
C GLY A 80 0.38 11.64 -0.13
N ARG A 81 -0.57 12.20 -0.85
CA ARG A 81 -2.00 12.18 -0.57
C ARG A 81 -2.66 11.11 -1.41
N ILE A 82 -3.36 10.21 -0.74
CA ILE A 82 -4.11 9.11 -1.34
C ILE A 82 -5.58 9.25 -0.96
N ILE A 83 -6.45 9.36 -1.96
CA ILE A 83 -7.90 9.28 -1.76
C ILE A 83 -8.35 7.90 -2.17
N LYS A 84 -8.98 7.18 -1.24
CA LYS A 84 -9.58 5.86 -1.48
C LYS A 84 -11.10 5.96 -1.60
N LYS A 85 -11.67 5.32 -2.63
CA LYS A 85 -13.11 5.08 -2.76
C LYS A 85 -13.56 4.09 -1.69
N LYS A 86 -14.72 4.29 -1.06
CA LYS A 86 -15.35 3.25 -0.25
C LYS A 86 -16.28 2.38 -1.08
N SER A 87 -16.02 1.07 -0.99
CA SER A 87 -16.83 -0.08 -1.42
C SER A 87 -17.21 -0.20 -2.90
N ARG A 88 -16.98 -1.42 -3.42
CA ARG A 88 -17.54 -1.94 -4.67
C ARG A 88 -19.03 -2.28 -4.55
N PHE A 89 -19.55 -2.36 -3.31
CA PHE A 89 -20.98 -2.49 -3.01
C PHE A 89 -21.56 -1.09 -2.75
N LYS A 90 -22.57 -0.73 -3.56
CA LYS A 90 -23.34 0.53 -3.51
C LYS A 90 -24.01 0.75 -2.14
N PHE A 91 -23.25 1.11 -1.11
CA PHE A 91 -23.79 1.68 0.12
C PHE A 91 -23.60 3.21 0.05
N PRO A 92 -24.67 3.99 -0.16
CA PRO A 92 -24.59 5.39 -0.56
C PRO A 92 -24.15 6.37 0.54
N PHE A 93 -23.78 5.89 1.73
CA PHE A 93 -23.49 6.74 2.90
C PHE A 93 -22.02 6.77 3.31
N LEU A 94 -21.11 6.20 2.51
CA LEU A 94 -19.71 6.10 2.86
C LEU A 94 -18.89 7.15 2.10
N THR A 95 -18.36 8.13 2.83
CA THR A 95 -17.48 9.16 2.29
C THR A 95 -16.13 8.56 1.83
N PRO A 96 -15.52 9.11 0.77
CA PRO A 96 -14.13 8.80 0.41
C PRO A 96 -13.21 9.02 1.61
N ARG A 97 -12.18 8.18 1.74
CA ARG A 97 -11.16 8.33 2.79
C ARG A 97 -9.92 8.97 2.21
N GLU A 98 -9.51 10.06 2.81
CA GLU A 98 -8.27 10.75 2.51
C GLU A 98 -7.18 10.31 3.49
N TYR A 99 -6.01 9.98 2.94
CA TYR A 99 -4.82 9.61 3.69
C TYR A 99 -3.68 10.50 3.23
N ILE A 100 -2.93 11.05 4.19
CA ILE A 100 -1.59 11.60 3.92
C ILE A 100 -0.62 10.58 4.51
N LEU A 101 0.17 9.96 3.63
CA LEU A 101 1.14 8.94 4.01
C LEU A 101 2.54 9.47 3.72
N ALA A 102 3.46 9.21 4.64
CA ALA A 102 4.89 9.28 4.36
C ALA A 102 5.38 7.84 4.14
N TRP A 103 6.19 7.60 3.13
CA TRP A 103 6.85 6.31 2.94
C TRP A 103 8.31 6.45 2.51
N ILE A 104 9.07 5.42 2.82
CA ILE A 104 10.46 5.25 2.42
C ILE A 104 10.63 3.87 1.81
N LEU A 105 11.38 3.80 0.72
CA LEU A 105 11.76 2.58 0.03
C LEU A 105 13.26 2.36 0.25
N TRP A 106 13.65 1.14 0.59
CA TRP A 106 15.07 0.78 0.65
C TRP A 106 15.31 -0.64 0.17
N GLU A 107 16.53 -0.87 -0.30
CA GLU A 107 17.02 -2.17 -0.74
C GLU A 107 17.78 -2.85 0.40
N GLY A 108 17.49 -4.13 0.60
CA GLY A 108 18.19 -5.02 1.51
C GLY A 108 19.16 -5.94 0.76
N LYS A 109 19.49 -7.07 1.39
CA LYS A 109 20.31 -8.10 0.75
C LYS A 109 19.47 -8.98 -0.17
N ASN A 110 20.11 -9.59 -1.16
CA ASN A 110 19.52 -10.61 -2.04
C ASN A 110 18.23 -10.10 -2.72
N GLU A 111 18.31 -8.92 -3.36
CA GLU A 111 17.20 -8.34 -4.15
C GLU A 111 15.89 -8.19 -3.34
N THR A 112 16.01 -8.00 -2.03
CA THR A 112 14.86 -7.79 -1.16
C THR A 112 14.60 -6.31 -0.99
N TYR A 113 13.41 -5.86 -1.37
CA TYR A 113 12.99 -4.46 -1.22
C TYR A 113 11.99 -4.31 -0.09
N TYR A 114 12.12 -3.23 0.67
CA TYR A 114 11.23 -2.89 1.77
C TYR A 114 10.65 -1.51 1.56
N CYS A 115 9.34 -1.40 1.80
CA CYS A 115 8.64 -0.13 1.83
C CYS A 115 7.95 -0.01 3.19
N PHE A 116 8.20 1.10 3.87
CA PHE A 116 7.50 1.41 5.11
C PHE A 116 6.70 2.68 4.90
N SER A 117 5.40 2.63 5.19
CA SER A 117 4.51 3.77 5.10
C SER A 117 3.83 4.04 6.43
N LYS A 118 3.71 5.31 6.80
CA LYS A 118 3.00 5.75 8.01
C LYS A 118 2.05 6.89 7.68
N ALA A 119 0.84 6.84 8.22
CA ALA A 119 -0.07 7.98 8.16
C ALA A 119 0.51 9.15 8.97
N THR A 120 0.63 10.31 8.32
CA THR A 120 1.00 11.56 8.97
C THR A 120 -0.26 12.23 9.48
N THR A 121 -0.30 12.59 10.76
CA THR A 121 -1.32 13.51 11.27
C THR A 121 -1.08 14.91 10.71
N LYS A 122 -2.18 15.57 10.31
CA LYS A 122 -2.20 16.99 9.96
C LYS A 122 -1.92 17.86 11.20
#